data_AF-A0A192A263-F1
#
_entry.id   AF-A0A192A263-F1
#
_cell.length_a   1.000
_cell.length_b   1.000
_cell.length_c   1.000
_cell.angle_alpha   90.00
_cell.angle_beta   90.00
_cell.angle_gamma   90.00
#
_symmetry.space_group_name_H-M   'P 1'
#
loop_
_entity.id
_entity.type
_entity.pdbx_description
1 polymer ?
#
loop_
_entity_poly.entity_id
_entity_poly.type
_entity_poly.pdbx_seq_one_letter_code
_entity_poly.pdbx_strand_id
1 'polypeptide(L)'
;MVQSLRRRLAPLGLRTDVDFNNEDIERELDALYERMQTPGTPLHGMTFDDGTLPGFRIHTREADGETYVYVEDVAARRLAGYTVFNRLIELDRRADPHLRAPHSKYALAYQRRGLASTVFRRALDGGMCLMSGARQSVGVHGVWQSLARRYPSGYVEVRDKRLRYLGEQVDDVVLLEDLHTRRVLLGAGWSLDKLAAATRMVV
;
A
#
# COMPACT_ATOMS: atom_id res chain seq x y z
N MET A 1 36.24 -11.72 9.08
CA MET A 1 36.84 -10.41 8.77
C MET A 1 36.23 -9.93 7.46
N VAL A 2 35.34 -8.93 7.57
CA VAL A 2 34.79 -8.03 6.53
C VAL A 2 34.08 -8.66 5.32
N GLN A 3 32.75 -8.84 5.45
CA GLN A 3 31.83 -8.84 4.29
C GLN A 3 31.63 -7.39 3.83
N SER A 4 32.10 -7.09 2.62
CA SER A 4 31.99 -5.77 2.01
C SER A 4 30.61 -5.55 1.39
N LEU A 5 29.90 -4.59 1.98
CA LEU A 5 28.91 -3.71 1.36
C LEU A 5 29.10 -3.50 -0.14
N ARG A 6 28.04 -3.74 -0.93
CA ARG A 6 27.59 -2.93 -2.08
C ARG A 6 26.41 -3.60 -2.79
N ARG A 7 25.19 -3.11 -2.55
CA ARG A 7 24.21 -2.93 -3.63
C ARG A 7 23.61 -1.54 -3.52
N ARG A 8 24.14 -0.65 -4.36
CA ARG A 8 23.71 0.72 -4.57
C ARG A 8 22.46 0.71 -5.46
N LEU A 9 21.51 1.57 -5.08
CA LEU A 9 20.65 2.41 -5.92
C LEU A 9 20.07 1.79 -7.20
N ALA A 10 18.74 1.64 -7.22
CA ALA A 10 17.96 1.66 -8.45
C ALA A 10 16.84 2.71 -8.31
N PRO A 11 16.89 3.83 -9.04
CA PRO A 11 15.72 4.65 -9.31
C PRO A 11 15.21 4.41 -10.73
N LEU A 12 13.87 4.27 -10.85
CA LEU A 12 12.97 4.43 -12.01
C LEU A 12 12.01 3.23 -12.17
N GLY A 13 10.76 3.47 -11.79
CA GLY A 13 9.64 2.53 -11.87
C GLY A 13 9.53 1.63 -10.65
N LEU A 14 8.50 1.84 -9.82
CA LEU A 14 8.05 0.85 -8.83
C LEU A 14 7.81 -0.49 -9.56
N ARG A 15 8.79 -1.39 -9.46
CA ARG A 15 8.70 -2.78 -9.91
C ARG A 15 7.75 -3.51 -8.97
N THR A 16 6.49 -3.68 -9.36
CA THR A 16 5.53 -4.55 -8.65
C THR A 16 5.51 -6.00 -9.14
N ASP A 17 6.50 -6.43 -9.93
CA ASP A 17 6.74 -7.85 -10.21
C ASP A 17 8.16 -8.20 -9.75
N VAL A 18 8.29 -8.41 -8.45
CA VAL A 18 9.24 -9.38 -7.95
C VAL A 18 8.38 -10.59 -7.64
N ASP A 19 8.60 -11.70 -8.35
CA ASP A 19 8.17 -13.03 -7.88
C ASP A 19 8.83 -13.25 -6.54
N PHE A 20 8.24 -12.71 -5.47
CA PHE A 20 8.66 -13.06 -4.14
C PHE A 20 8.30 -14.53 -3.98
N ASN A 21 9.32 -15.39 -3.90
CA ASN A 21 9.10 -16.74 -3.46
C ASN A 21 8.33 -16.66 -2.13
N ASN A 22 7.23 -17.43 -2.00
CA ASN A 22 6.42 -17.40 -0.78
C ASN A 22 7.27 -17.68 0.47
N GLU A 23 8.31 -18.50 0.33
CA GLU A 23 9.27 -18.75 1.41
C GLU A 23 10.06 -17.49 1.82
N ASP A 24 10.39 -16.61 0.87
CA ASP A 24 11.06 -15.34 1.18
C ASP A 24 10.13 -14.41 1.97
N ILE A 25 8.85 -14.36 1.59
CA ILE A 25 7.83 -13.61 2.32
C ILE A 25 7.70 -14.17 3.74
N GLU A 26 7.60 -15.49 3.89
CA GLU A 26 7.46 -16.12 5.21
C GLU A 26 8.67 -15.82 6.10
N ARG A 27 9.91 -15.97 5.60
CA ARG A 27 11.12 -15.62 6.36
C ARG A 27 11.17 -14.14 6.75
N GLU A 28 10.74 -13.26 5.85
CA GLU A 28 10.64 -11.82 6.14
C GLU A 28 9.64 -11.54 7.26
N LEU A 29 8.47 -12.18 7.21
CA LEU A 29 7.42 -12.03 8.24
C LEU A 29 7.87 -12.59 9.59
N ASP A 30 8.56 -13.73 9.61
CA ASP A 30 9.11 -14.32 10.84
C ASP A 30 10.14 -13.38 11.48
N ALA A 31 11.06 -12.82 10.69
CA ALA A 31 12.05 -11.86 11.17
C ALA A 31 11.42 -10.56 11.71
N LEU A 32 10.35 -10.07 11.07
CA LEU A 32 9.58 -8.92 11.56
C LEU A 32 8.87 -9.25 12.88
N TYR A 33 8.27 -10.43 12.98
CA TYR A 33 7.57 -10.86 14.19
C TYR A 33 8.54 -11.04 15.36
N GLU A 34 9.71 -11.65 15.14
CA GLU A 34 10.77 -11.77 16.16
C GLU A 34 11.17 -10.39 16.71
N ARG A 35 11.34 -9.40 15.82
CA ARG A 35 11.62 -8.01 16.24
C ARG A 35 10.50 -7.44 17.10
N MET A 36 9.24 -7.65 16.74
CA MET A 36 8.10 -7.22 17.57
C MET A 36 8.13 -7.84 18.98
N GLN A 37 8.60 -9.07 19.11
CA GLN A 37 8.72 -9.75 20.41
C GLN A 37 9.99 -9.38 21.18
N THR A 38 10.98 -8.75 20.56
CA THR A 38 12.29 -8.47 21.15
C THR A 38 12.33 -7.08 21.77
N PRO A 39 12.50 -6.93 23.10
CA PRO A 39 12.63 -5.63 23.74
C PRO A 39 13.78 -4.80 23.17
N GLY A 40 13.56 -3.49 23.06
CA GLY A 40 14.55 -2.55 22.53
C GLY A 40 14.59 -2.45 21.01
N THR A 41 13.84 -3.26 20.26
CA THR A 41 13.66 -2.99 18.83
C THR A 41 12.59 -1.92 18.58
N PRO A 42 12.64 -1.18 17.45
CA PRO A 42 11.62 -0.18 17.12
C PRO A 42 10.20 -0.73 16.90
N LEU A 43 10.04 -2.06 16.81
CA LEU A 43 8.73 -2.69 16.62
C LEU A 43 8.16 -3.26 17.93
N HIS A 44 8.94 -3.29 19.00
CA HIS A 44 8.48 -3.82 20.27
C HIS A 44 7.57 -2.83 20.99
N GLY A 45 6.49 -3.35 21.61
CA GLY A 45 5.55 -2.53 22.37
C GLY A 45 4.69 -1.59 21.52
N MET A 46 4.59 -1.83 20.20
CA MET A 46 3.67 -1.07 19.34
C MET A 46 2.23 -1.21 19.84
N THR A 47 1.48 -0.11 19.78
CA THR A 47 0.04 -0.14 20.02
C THR A 47 -0.66 -0.90 18.92
N PHE A 48 -1.71 -1.63 19.28
CA PHE A 48 -2.52 -2.39 18.33
C PHE A 48 -4.00 -2.08 18.47
N ASP A 49 -4.72 -2.37 17.39
CA ASP A 49 -6.18 -2.45 17.33
C ASP A 49 -6.59 -3.91 17.07
N ASP A 50 -7.49 -4.46 17.87
CA ASP A 50 -8.03 -5.82 17.76
C ASP A 50 -9.52 -5.84 17.38
N GLY A 51 -10.15 -4.68 17.14
CA GLY A 51 -11.54 -4.56 16.77
C GLY A 51 -11.81 -4.64 15.27
N THR A 52 -10.85 -4.20 14.43
CA THR A 52 -11.06 -4.12 12.96
C THR A 52 -11.08 -5.49 12.28
N LEU A 53 -10.23 -6.42 12.72
CA LEU A 53 -10.07 -7.75 12.10
C LEU A 53 -10.24 -8.83 13.17
N PRO A 54 -11.40 -9.51 13.23
CA PRO A 54 -11.62 -10.58 14.21
C PRO A 54 -10.53 -11.65 14.17
N GLY A 55 -9.91 -11.93 15.32
CA GLY A 55 -8.81 -12.90 15.46
C GLY A 55 -7.42 -12.35 15.11
N PHE A 56 -7.31 -11.09 14.71
CA PHE A 56 -6.03 -10.45 14.37
C PHE A 56 -5.82 -9.17 15.17
N ARG A 57 -4.55 -8.82 15.37
CA ARG A 57 -4.13 -7.49 15.86
C ARG A 57 -3.52 -6.70 14.73
N ILE A 58 -3.92 -5.44 14.62
CA ILE A 58 -3.38 -4.48 13.65
C ILE A 58 -2.46 -3.53 14.39
N HIS A 59 -1.17 -3.59 14.09
CA HIS A 59 -0.16 -2.66 14.61
C HIS A 59 0.10 -1.59 13.56
N THR A 60 0.16 -0.32 13.95
CA THR A 60 0.46 0.80 13.04
C THR A 60 1.70 1.53 13.51
N ARG A 61 2.59 1.86 12.57
CA ARG A 61 3.81 2.63 12.83
C ARG A 61 4.08 3.59 11.69
N GLU A 62 4.51 4.79 12.02
CA GLU A 62 5.03 5.74 11.04
C GLU A 62 6.56 5.75 11.09
N ALA A 63 7.20 5.71 9.93
CA ALA A 63 8.64 5.81 9.79
C ALA A 63 8.98 6.40 8.42
N ASP A 64 9.90 7.36 8.36
CA ASP A 64 10.38 8.00 7.12
C ASP A 64 9.26 8.60 6.23
N GLY A 65 8.14 9.00 6.84
CA GLY A 65 6.96 9.56 6.17
C GLY A 65 6.04 8.50 5.53
N GLU A 66 6.30 7.22 5.77
CA GLU A 66 5.47 6.09 5.37
C GLU A 66 4.73 5.52 6.57
N THR A 67 3.57 4.91 6.30
CA THR A 67 2.76 4.25 7.33
C THR A 67 2.82 2.74 7.12
N TYR A 68 3.33 2.04 8.12
CA TYR A 68 3.43 0.59 8.17
C TYR A 68 2.28 0.03 8.98
N VAL A 69 1.59 -0.95 8.43
CA VAL A 69 0.49 -1.67 9.08
C VAL A 69 0.82 -3.15 9.10
N TYR A 70 1.01 -3.72 10.28
CA TYR A 70 1.30 -5.14 10.49
C TYR A 70 0.05 -5.86 10.99
N VAL A 71 -0.23 -7.04 10.43
CA VAL A 71 -1.36 -7.89 10.84
C VAL A 71 -0.79 -9.11 11.54
N GLU A 72 -0.99 -9.20 12.85
CA GLU A 72 -0.59 -10.30 13.70
C GLU A 72 -1.75 -11.30 13.87
N ASP A 73 -1.47 -12.58 13.66
CA ASP A 73 -2.34 -13.68 14.06
C ASP A 73 -1.95 -14.09 15.49
N VAL A 74 -2.78 -13.73 16.45
CA VAL A 74 -2.51 -13.93 17.88
C VAL A 74 -2.55 -15.41 18.25
N ALA A 75 -3.45 -16.18 17.63
CA ALA A 75 -3.62 -17.60 17.91
C ALA A 75 -2.42 -18.40 17.38
N ALA A 76 -1.97 -18.08 16.16
CA ALA A 76 -0.81 -18.71 15.55
C ALA A 76 0.53 -18.12 16.04
N ARG A 77 0.51 -17.05 16.84
CA ARG A 77 1.68 -16.32 17.34
C ARG A 77 2.67 -16.00 16.21
N ARG A 78 2.19 -15.36 15.14
CA ARG A 78 3.01 -14.95 13.99
C ARG A 78 2.41 -13.76 13.26
N LEU A 79 3.18 -13.15 12.35
CA LEU A 79 2.64 -12.18 11.41
C LEU A 79 1.94 -12.87 10.24
N ALA A 80 0.70 -12.46 9.98
CA ALA A 80 -0.04 -12.86 8.79
C ALA A 80 0.44 -12.11 7.55
N GLY A 81 0.87 -10.86 7.73
CA GLY A 81 1.37 -10.01 6.67
C GLY A 81 1.50 -8.55 7.11
N TYR A 82 1.86 -7.69 6.17
CA TYR A 82 1.91 -6.26 6.37
C TYR A 82 1.52 -5.49 5.11
N THR A 83 1.18 -4.22 5.30
CA THR A 83 1.01 -3.23 4.24
C THR A 83 1.81 -1.99 4.59
N VAL A 84 2.58 -1.48 3.63
CA VAL A 84 3.20 -0.16 3.72
C VAL A 84 2.43 0.78 2.80
N PHE A 85 2.02 1.92 3.33
CA PHE A 85 1.49 3.02 2.56
C PHE A 85 2.67 3.92 2.19
N ASN A 86 3.23 3.66 1.01
CA ASN A 86 4.42 4.31 0.51
C ASN A 86 4.13 5.73 0.04
N ARG A 87 5.15 6.57 0.14
CA ARG A 87 5.18 7.87 -0.54
C ARG A 87 5.31 7.67 -2.05
N LEU A 88 4.72 8.58 -2.81
CA LEU A 88 4.73 8.55 -4.27
C LEU A 88 5.81 9.50 -4.79
N ILE A 89 7.06 9.01 -4.82
CA ILE A 89 8.23 9.81 -5.22
C ILE A 89 8.19 10.25 -6.70
N GLU A 90 7.38 9.55 -7.50
CA GLU A 90 7.07 9.88 -8.89
C GLU A 90 6.14 11.09 -9.04
N LEU A 91 5.57 11.63 -7.95
CA LEU A 91 4.71 12.81 -7.94
C LEU A 91 5.43 14.04 -7.34
N ASP A 92 4.83 15.21 -7.58
CA ASP A 92 5.23 16.46 -6.93
C ASP A 92 5.04 16.35 -5.41
N ARG A 93 5.91 17.03 -4.64
CA ARG A 93 5.89 17.00 -3.17
C ARG A 93 4.56 17.44 -2.56
N ARG A 94 3.73 18.19 -3.30
CA ARG A 94 2.37 18.56 -2.87
C ARG A 94 1.41 17.37 -2.75
N ALA A 95 1.63 16.29 -3.50
CA ALA A 95 0.82 15.08 -3.38
C ALA A 95 1.18 14.25 -2.14
N ASP A 96 2.37 14.47 -1.58
CA ASP A 96 2.93 13.68 -0.49
C ASP A 96 2.13 13.73 0.83
N PRO A 97 1.34 14.75 1.18
CA PRO A 97 0.47 14.66 2.36
C PRO A 97 -0.88 13.96 2.08
N HIS A 98 -1.20 13.67 0.81
CA HIS A 98 -2.56 13.35 0.39
C HIS A 98 -2.71 11.97 -0.24
N LEU A 99 -1.69 11.49 -0.96
CA LEU A 99 -1.75 10.23 -1.69
C LEU A 99 -0.69 9.24 -1.20
N ARG A 100 -1.09 7.98 -1.07
CA ARG A 100 -0.21 6.87 -0.70
C ARG A 100 -0.37 5.71 -1.67
N ALA A 101 0.73 5.00 -1.96
CA ALA A 101 0.68 3.72 -2.65
C ALA A 101 0.70 2.57 -1.63
N PRO A 102 -0.36 1.77 -1.51
CA PRO A 102 -0.31 0.59 -0.67
C PRO A 102 0.54 -0.51 -1.34
N HIS A 103 1.47 -1.07 -0.58
CA HIS A 103 2.26 -2.23 -0.94
C HIS A 103 2.15 -3.30 0.14
N SER A 104 1.55 -4.44 -0.20
CA SER A 104 1.19 -5.48 0.76
C SER A 104 1.95 -6.79 0.51
N LYS A 105 2.41 -7.43 1.59
CA LYS A 105 2.90 -8.80 1.58
C LYS A 105 2.19 -9.63 2.64
N TYR A 106 1.65 -10.78 2.25
CA TYR A 106 0.95 -11.70 3.14
C TYR A 106 1.46 -13.12 2.90
N ALA A 107 1.70 -13.86 3.99
CA ALA A 107 2.05 -15.27 3.91
C ALA A 107 0.94 -16.06 3.20
N LEU A 108 1.33 -17.13 2.49
CA LEU A 108 0.45 -17.87 1.58
C LEU A 108 -0.86 -18.30 2.27
N ALA A 109 -0.74 -18.78 3.52
CA ALA A 109 -1.89 -19.21 4.31
C ALA A 109 -2.95 -18.11 4.51
N TYR A 110 -2.56 -16.83 4.48
CA TYR A 110 -3.42 -15.67 4.75
C TYR A 110 -3.90 -14.91 3.52
N GLN A 111 -3.40 -15.28 2.34
CA GLN A 111 -3.83 -14.68 1.08
C GLN A 111 -5.31 -15.04 0.79
N ARG A 112 -5.99 -14.16 0.04
CA ARG A 112 -7.41 -14.31 -0.34
C ARG A 112 -8.40 -14.37 0.85
N ARG A 113 -8.00 -13.98 2.06
CA ARG A 113 -8.86 -13.86 3.25
C ARG A 113 -9.39 -12.45 3.52
N GLY A 114 -9.16 -11.50 2.61
CA GLY A 114 -9.63 -10.11 2.76
C GLY A 114 -8.85 -9.25 3.77
N LEU A 115 -7.66 -9.68 4.20
CA LEU A 115 -6.82 -8.90 5.13
C LEU A 115 -6.37 -7.58 4.51
N ALA A 116 -5.74 -7.63 3.33
CA ALA A 116 -5.27 -6.43 2.62
C ALA A 116 -6.41 -5.44 2.35
N SER A 117 -7.55 -5.94 1.84
CA SER A 117 -8.70 -5.09 1.53
C SER A 117 -9.30 -4.43 2.77
N THR A 118 -9.23 -5.08 3.93
CA THR A 118 -9.68 -4.49 5.20
C THR A 118 -8.70 -3.45 5.72
N VAL A 119 -7.39 -3.68 5.58
CA VAL A 119 -6.37 -2.66 5.87
C VAL A 119 -6.56 -1.42 4.99
N PHE A 120 -6.82 -1.60 3.69
CA PHE A 120 -7.06 -0.48 2.77
C PHE A 120 -8.34 0.27 3.13
N ARG A 121 -9.41 -0.47 3.48
CA ARG A 121 -10.68 0.11 3.94
C ARG A 121 -10.49 0.97 5.18
N ARG A 122 -9.79 0.45 6.19
CA ARG A 122 -9.46 1.21 7.42
C ARG A 122 -8.71 2.51 7.10
N ALA A 123 -7.76 2.47 6.16
CA ALA A 123 -7.03 3.67 5.74
C ALA A 123 -7.94 4.68 5.02
N LEU A 124 -8.78 4.21 4.08
CA LEU A 124 -9.74 5.03 3.35
C LEU A 124 -10.78 5.65 4.30
N ASP A 125 -11.34 4.87 5.22
CA ASP A 125 -12.27 5.34 6.25
C ASP A 125 -11.63 6.38 7.17
N GLY A 126 -10.32 6.25 7.43
CA GLY A 126 -9.50 7.24 8.14
C GLY A 126 -9.13 8.48 7.32
N GLY A 127 -9.58 8.61 6.07
CA GLY A 127 -9.37 9.78 5.22
C GLY A 127 -8.11 9.75 4.35
N MET A 128 -7.37 8.64 4.31
CA MET A 128 -6.21 8.49 3.42
C MET A 128 -6.67 8.24 1.99
N CYS A 129 -6.15 8.98 1.00
CA CYS A 129 -6.35 8.66 -0.41
C CYS A 129 -5.26 7.70 -0.90
N LEU A 130 -5.67 6.71 -1.70
CA LEU A 130 -4.79 5.66 -2.21
C LEU A 130 -4.61 5.81 -3.71
N MET A 131 -3.40 5.58 -4.20
CA MET A 131 -3.10 5.44 -5.63
C MET A 131 -2.50 4.06 -5.88
N SER A 132 -2.90 3.41 -6.96
CA SER A 132 -2.35 2.11 -7.31
C SER A 132 -0.88 2.20 -7.70
N GLY A 133 -0.19 1.06 -7.74
CA GLY A 133 1.13 0.95 -8.38
C GLY A 133 1.05 0.99 -9.91
N ALA A 134 2.23 1.03 -10.55
CA ALA A 134 2.37 1.03 -12.02
C ALA A 134 1.98 -0.26 -12.70
N ARG A 135 2.18 -1.37 -12.00
CA ARG A 135 1.71 -2.68 -12.41
C ARG A 135 0.87 -3.23 -11.28
N GLN A 136 -0.31 -3.75 -11.62
CA GLN A 136 -1.18 -4.44 -10.68
C GLN A 136 -1.29 -5.89 -11.13
N SER A 137 -1.12 -6.82 -10.18
CA SER A 137 -1.53 -8.20 -10.43
C SER A 137 -3.06 -8.29 -10.50
N VAL A 138 -3.58 -9.35 -11.13
CA VAL A 138 -5.03 -9.59 -11.24
C VAL A 138 -5.72 -9.60 -9.86
N GLY A 139 -5.07 -10.20 -8.85
CA GLY A 139 -5.59 -10.25 -7.49
C GLY A 139 -5.67 -8.87 -6.83
N VAL A 140 -4.69 -8.01 -7.06
CA VAL A 140 -4.70 -6.62 -6.59
C VAL A 140 -5.78 -5.83 -7.32
N HIS A 141 -5.89 -5.99 -8.64
CA HIS A 141 -6.93 -5.33 -9.44
C HIS A 141 -8.34 -5.61 -8.91
N GLY A 142 -8.65 -6.87 -8.57
CA GLY A 142 -9.95 -7.24 -7.97
C GLY A 142 -10.24 -6.51 -6.64
N VAL A 143 -9.23 -6.31 -5.79
CA VAL A 143 -9.37 -5.52 -4.55
C VAL A 143 -9.68 -4.06 -4.87
N TRP A 144 -8.95 -3.45 -5.79
CA TRP A 144 -9.20 -2.06 -6.22
C TRP A 144 -10.60 -1.88 -6.81
N GLN A 145 -11.06 -2.81 -7.65
CA GLN A 145 -12.41 -2.80 -8.21
C GLN A 145 -13.49 -2.90 -7.12
N SER A 146 -13.29 -3.77 -6.13
CA SER A 146 -14.24 -3.91 -5.03
C SER A 146 -14.34 -2.63 -4.18
N LEU A 147 -13.20 -2.00 -3.89
CA LEU A 147 -13.15 -0.76 -3.11
C LEU A 147 -13.76 0.42 -3.86
N ALA A 148 -13.52 0.53 -5.17
CA ALA A 148 -14.06 1.62 -5.98
C ALA A 148 -15.60 1.65 -6.10
N ARG A 149 -16.28 0.54 -5.77
CA ARG A 149 -17.74 0.52 -5.64
C ARG A 149 -18.25 1.26 -4.39
N ARG A 150 -17.35 1.56 -3.44
CA ARG A 150 -17.67 2.10 -2.10
C ARG A 150 -17.03 3.45 -1.84
N TYR A 151 -15.91 3.73 -2.47
CA TYR A 151 -15.17 4.98 -2.33
C TYR A 151 -15.16 5.73 -3.66
N PRO A 152 -15.24 7.07 -3.65
CA PRO A 152 -15.01 7.86 -4.85
C PRO A 152 -13.68 7.46 -5.49
N SER A 153 -13.69 7.29 -6.80
CA SER A 153 -12.53 6.75 -7.52
C SER A 153 -12.42 7.37 -8.91
N GLY A 154 -11.26 7.20 -9.52
CA GLY A 154 -11.08 7.52 -10.92
C GLY A 154 -9.69 7.12 -11.39
N TYR A 155 -9.42 7.41 -12.65
CA TYR A 155 -8.15 7.13 -13.28
C TYR A 155 -7.37 8.42 -13.52
N VAL A 156 -6.07 8.32 -13.33
CA VAL A 156 -5.14 9.43 -13.52
C VAL A 156 -3.94 8.93 -14.32
N GLU A 157 -3.42 9.80 -15.17
CA GLU A 157 -2.11 9.62 -15.77
C GLU A 157 -1.06 10.31 -14.91
N VAL A 158 0.06 9.62 -14.69
CA VAL A 158 1.24 10.15 -14.02
C VAL A 158 2.33 10.45 -15.04
N ARG A 159 2.59 11.74 -15.29
CA ARG A 159 3.71 12.22 -16.15
C ARG A 159 4.36 13.44 -15.54
N ASP A 160 5.69 13.52 -15.65
CA ASP A 160 6.48 14.68 -15.23
C ASP A 160 6.13 15.19 -13.81
N LYS A 161 5.92 14.24 -12.88
CA LYS A 161 5.51 14.49 -11.49
C LYS A 161 4.14 15.15 -11.31
N ARG A 162 3.30 15.11 -12.33
CA ARG A 162 1.95 15.67 -12.31
C ARG A 162 0.91 14.58 -12.55
N LEU A 163 -0.29 14.87 -12.04
CA LEU A 163 -1.48 14.09 -12.28
C LEU A 163 -2.32 14.76 -13.36
N ARG A 164 -2.82 13.96 -14.30
CA ARG A 164 -3.89 14.35 -15.21
C ARG A 164 -5.05 13.38 -15.02
N TYR A 165 -6.24 13.90 -14.76
CA TYR A 165 -7.44 13.08 -14.62
C TYR A 165 -7.84 12.53 -16.00
N LEU A 166 -8.22 11.25 -16.02
CA LEU A 166 -8.63 10.55 -17.25
C LEU A 166 -10.12 10.19 -17.25
N GLY A 167 -10.82 10.42 -16.15
CA GLY A 167 -12.22 10.03 -15.98
C GLY A 167 -12.40 8.86 -15.01
N GLU A 168 -13.65 8.43 -14.87
CA GLU A 168 -14.03 7.34 -13.96
C GLU A 168 -13.76 5.95 -14.55
N GLN A 169 -13.63 5.86 -15.87
CA GLN A 169 -13.39 4.64 -16.63
C GLN A 169 -12.29 4.90 -17.65
N VAL A 170 -11.45 3.89 -17.87
CA VAL A 170 -10.47 3.83 -18.95
C VAL A 170 -10.49 2.40 -19.50
N ASP A 171 -10.10 2.21 -20.75
CA ASP A 171 -10.09 0.88 -21.35
C ASP A 171 -9.17 -0.08 -20.59
N ASP A 172 -9.65 -1.29 -20.30
CA ASP A 172 -8.91 -2.30 -19.51
C ASP A 172 -7.57 -2.69 -20.15
N VAL A 173 -7.48 -2.63 -21.49
CA VAL A 173 -6.23 -2.85 -22.25
C VAL A 173 -5.19 -1.78 -21.91
N VAL A 174 -5.61 -0.51 -21.80
CA VAL A 174 -4.74 0.60 -21.41
C VAL A 174 -4.31 0.45 -19.95
N LEU A 175 -5.20 0.02 -19.05
CA LEU A 175 -4.89 -0.20 -17.63
C LEU A 175 -3.83 -1.27 -17.37
N LEU A 176 -3.83 -2.34 -18.16
CA LEU A 176 -2.94 -3.47 -17.98
C LEU A 176 -1.56 -3.24 -18.62
N GLU A 177 -1.47 -2.39 -19.65
CA GLU A 177 -0.25 -2.17 -20.43
C GLU A 177 0.42 -0.81 -20.17
N ASP A 178 -0.34 0.22 -19.80
CA ASP A 178 0.18 1.58 -19.60
C ASP A 178 0.72 1.81 -18.18
N LEU A 179 2.04 1.88 -18.08
CA LEU A 179 2.76 2.19 -16.84
C LEU A 179 2.57 3.62 -16.34
N HIS A 180 1.80 4.48 -17.00
CA HIS A 180 1.47 5.83 -16.52
C HIS A 180 0.06 5.96 -15.98
N THR A 181 -0.84 5.05 -16.34
CA THR A 181 -2.22 5.06 -15.86
C THR A 181 -2.29 4.45 -14.45
N ARG A 182 -2.96 5.14 -13.54
CA ARG A 182 -3.16 4.73 -12.14
C ARG A 182 -4.62 4.88 -11.78
N ARG A 183 -5.08 4.02 -10.87
CA ARG A 183 -6.34 4.25 -10.18
C ARG A 183 -6.11 5.02 -8.90
N VAL A 184 -6.99 5.96 -8.60
CA VAL A 184 -7.09 6.62 -7.29
C VAL A 184 -8.37 6.20 -6.59
N LEU A 185 -8.28 6.04 -5.26
CA LEU A 185 -9.40 5.87 -4.34
C LEU A 185 -9.32 6.99 -3.31
N LEU A 186 -10.44 7.66 -3.04
CA LEU A 186 -10.49 8.78 -2.13
C LEU A 186 -10.99 8.34 -0.76
N GLY A 187 -10.24 8.71 0.28
CA GLY A 187 -10.65 8.48 1.65
C GLY A 187 -11.84 9.34 2.07
N ALA A 188 -12.41 9.02 3.22
CA ALA A 188 -13.49 9.77 3.83
C ALA A 188 -13.15 11.27 3.91
N GLY A 189 -14.11 12.12 3.52
CA GLY A 189 -13.95 13.58 3.49
C GLY A 189 -13.30 14.16 2.23
N TRP A 190 -12.75 13.32 1.34
CA TRP A 190 -12.17 13.74 0.07
C TRP A 190 -13.15 13.66 -1.11
N SER A 191 -12.95 14.55 -2.08
CA SER A 191 -13.58 14.53 -3.40
C SER A 191 -12.50 14.72 -4.47
N LEU A 192 -12.82 14.41 -5.74
CA LEU A 192 -11.85 14.60 -6.81
C LEU A 192 -11.45 16.07 -6.96
N ASP A 193 -12.38 17.01 -6.80
CA ASP A 193 -12.07 18.44 -6.84
C ASP A 193 -11.09 18.87 -5.74
N LYS A 194 -11.29 18.36 -4.51
CA LYS A 194 -10.37 18.61 -3.39
C LYS A 194 -8.99 18.04 -3.68
N LEU A 195 -8.92 16.81 -4.20
CA LEU A 195 -7.66 16.19 -4.59
C LEU A 195 -6.99 16.97 -5.72
N ALA A 196 -7.75 17.43 -6.71
CA ALA A 196 -7.25 18.18 -7.84
C ALA A 196 -6.63 19.50 -7.41
N ALA A 197 -7.33 20.26 -6.56
CA ALA A 197 -6.83 21.50 -5.99
C ALA A 197 -5.55 21.28 -5.17
N ALA A 198 -5.53 20.25 -4.32
CA ALA A 198 -4.39 19.97 -3.43
C ALA A 198 -3.13 19.52 -4.20
N THR A 199 -3.31 18.79 -5.30
CA THR A 199 -2.21 18.19 -6.08
C THR A 199 -1.86 18.95 -7.36
N ARG A 200 -2.63 19.98 -7.71
CA ARG A 200 -2.61 20.64 -9.03
C ARG A 200 -2.84 19.65 -10.17
N MET A 201 -3.74 18.69 -9.95
CA MET A 201 -4.16 17.76 -10.98
C MET A 201 -4.83 18.54 -12.12
N VAL A 202 -4.47 18.23 -13.35
CA VAL A 202 -5.18 18.71 -14.53
C VAL A 202 -6.44 17.87 -14.66
N VAL A 203 -7.61 18.50 -14.68
CA VAL A 203 -8.92 17.85 -14.87
C VAL A 203 -9.36 17.99 -16.32
#